data_AF-A0A0P9RZ41-F1
#
_entry.id   AF-A0A0P9RZ41-F1
#
_cell.length_a   1.000
_cell.length_b   1.000
_cell.length_c   1.000
_cell.angle_alpha   90.00
_cell.angle_beta   90.00
_cell.angle_gamma   90.00
#
_symmetry.space_group_name_H-M   'P 1'
#
loop_
_entity.id
_entity.type
_entity.pdbx_description
1 polymer ?
#
loop_
_entity_poly.entity_id
_entity_poly.type
_entity_poly.pdbx_seq_one_letter_code
_entity_poly.pdbx_strand_id
1 'polypeptide(L)'
;MKGLRAQHGAPKMDFLESLNSLSAKVRQQAASIQTEEATKTALVMPFIHMVLGYDVFDPSEVVPEYTCDVGTKKGEKIDYAIVKDGNIQILIETKKVGEPLNINHASQLFRYFHVTTARISILTNGRVYKFFTDLDAPNKMDEKPFLELDLLAIDDHAIPELQKLTKSFFDVDS
;
A
#
# COMPACT_ATOMS: atom_id res chain seq x y z
N MET A 1 -6.08 46.02 -9.52
CA MET A 1 -5.36 44.81 -10.00
C MET A 1 -4.64 44.15 -8.84
N LYS A 2 -5.08 42.96 -8.44
CA LYS A 2 -4.25 41.85 -7.96
C LYS A 2 -5.18 40.63 -7.95
N GLY A 3 -4.96 39.76 -8.93
CA GLY A 3 -5.79 38.59 -9.17
C GLY A 3 -5.67 37.60 -8.03
N LEU A 4 -6.81 37.10 -7.56
CA LEU A 4 -6.89 35.86 -6.82
C LEU A 4 -6.58 34.74 -7.84
N ARG A 5 -5.38 34.16 -7.75
CA ARG A 5 -5.07 32.91 -8.45
C ARG A 5 -5.90 31.81 -7.80
N ALA A 6 -6.85 31.26 -8.54
CA ALA A 6 -7.48 29.99 -8.20
C ALA A 6 -6.39 28.91 -8.15
N GLN A 7 -6.27 28.25 -6.99
CA GLN A 7 -5.48 27.04 -6.84
C GLN A 7 -6.13 25.97 -7.72
N HIS A 8 -5.60 25.76 -8.92
CA HIS A 8 -5.99 24.64 -9.77
C HIS A 8 -5.20 23.41 -9.31
N GLY A 9 -5.63 22.82 -8.19
CA GLY A 9 -5.38 21.40 -7.97
C GLY A 9 -6.25 20.61 -8.93
N ALA A 10 -5.69 19.56 -9.56
CA ALA A 10 -6.50 18.64 -10.35
C ALA A 10 -7.71 18.16 -9.51
N PRO A 11 -8.89 17.94 -10.10
CA PRO A 11 -10.03 17.41 -9.37
C PRO A 11 -9.62 16.09 -8.72
N LYS A 12 -9.79 15.99 -7.40
CA LYS A 12 -9.60 14.75 -6.65
C LYS A 12 -10.63 13.76 -7.20
N MET A 13 -10.19 12.70 -7.87
CA MET A 13 -11.08 11.63 -8.30
C MET A 13 -11.84 11.09 -7.08
N ASP A 14 -13.10 10.73 -7.29
CA ASP A 14 -13.86 10.03 -6.26
C ASP A 14 -13.17 8.68 -5.92
N PHE A 15 -13.26 8.24 -4.67
CA PHE A 15 -12.59 7.02 -4.21
C PHE A 15 -12.99 5.79 -5.03
N LEU A 16 -14.28 5.67 -5.38
CA LEU A 16 -14.77 4.56 -6.21
C LEU A 16 -14.31 4.70 -7.66
N GLU A 17 -14.22 5.92 -8.18
CA GLU A 17 -13.64 6.18 -9.50
C GLU A 17 -12.17 5.75 -9.57
N SER A 18 -11.38 6.05 -8.54
CA SER A 18 -9.98 5.60 -8.44
C SER A 18 -9.86 4.08 -8.44
N LEU A 19 -10.70 3.38 -7.67
CA LEU A 19 -10.73 1.90 -7.65
C LEU A 19 -11.11 1.32 -9.02
N ASN A 20 -12.16 1.86 -9.65
CA ASN A 20 -12.62 1.42 -10.96
C ASN A 20 -11.57 1.66 -12.05
N SER A 21 -10.90 2.80 -12.00
CA SER A 21 -9.78 3.15 -12.91
C SER A 21 -8.64 2.14 -12.78
N LEU A 22 -8.27 1.78 -11.54
CA LEU A 22 -7.21 0.80 -11.31
C LEU A 22 -7.64 -0.62 -11.73
N SER A 23 -8.89 -1.01 -11.47
CA SER A 23 -9.45 -2.27 -11.97
C SER A 23 -9.36 -2.38 -13.50
N ALA A 24 -9.73 -1.32 -14.21
CA ALA A 24 -9.61 -1.25 -15.67
C ALA A 24 -8.15 -1.39 -16.12
N LYS A 25 -7.22 -0.73 -15.42
CA LYS A 25 -5.78 -0.84 -15.71
C LYS A 25 -5.26 -2.28 -15.53
N VAL A 26 -5.66 -2.97 -14.47
CA VAL A 26 -5.32 -4.39 -14.26
C VAL A 26 -5.82 -5.24 -15.44
N ARG A 27 -7.09 -5.07 -15.86
CA ARG A 27 -7.67 -5.83 -16.99
C ARG A 27 -6.91 -5.62 -18.29
N GLN A 28 -6.46 -4.39 -18.55
CA GLN A 28 -5.78 -4.03 -19.80
C GLN A 28 -4.30 -4.42 -19.81
N GLN A 29 -3.60 -4.27 -18.68
CA GLN A 29 -2.14 -4.27 -18.67
C GLN A 29 -1.52 -5.50 -18.01
N ALA A 30 -2.23 -6.22 -17.12
CA ALA A 30 -1.64 -7.30 -16.32
C ALA A 30 -0.91 -8.36 -17.17
N ALA A 31 -1.48 -8.75 -18.30
CA ALA A 31 -0.87 -9.74 -19.19
C ALA A 31 0.47 -9.27 -19.82
N SER A 32 0.67 -7.96 -19.95
CA SER A 32 1.90 -7.39 -20.52
C SER A 32 3.01 -7.15 -19.50
N ILE A 33 2.70 -7.17 -18.20
CA ILE A 33 3.65 -6.91 -17.11
C ILE A 33 4.42 -8.20 -16.79
N GLN A 34 5.74 -8.17 -17.00
CA GLN A 34 6.59 -9.37 -16.90
C GLN A 34 7.49 -9.39 -15.65
N THR A 35 7.57 -8.31 -14.89
CA THR A 35 8.46 -8.20 -13.73
C THR A 35 7.75 -7.65 -12.50
N GLU A 36 8.31 -7.93 -11.34
CA GLU A 36 7.85 -7.34 -10.07
C GLU A 36 7.97 -5.82 -10.11
N GLU A 37 9.08 -5.29 -10.63
CA GLU A 37 9.30 -3.84 -10.75
C GLU A 37 8.28 -3.15 -11.67
N ALA A 38 7.92 -3.80 -12.78
CA ALA A 38 6.86 -3.32 -13.66
C ALA A 38 5.49 -3.41 -12.97
N THR A 39 5.26 -4.39 -12.09
CA THR A 39 4.05 -4.49 -11.27
C THR A 39 3.95 -3.34 -10.28
N LYS A 40 5.06 -3.04 -9.58
CA LYS A 40 5.18 -1.92 -8.66
C LYS A 40 4.82 -0.61 -9.36
N THR A 41 5.49 -0.32 -10.46
CA THR A 41 5.31 0.92 -11.23
C THR A 41 3.92 1.03 -11.87
N ALA A 42 3.43 -0.02 -12.50
CA ALA A 42 2.19 0.04 -13.27
C ALA A 42 0.93 -0.07 -12.40
N LEU A 43 0.98 -0.78 -11.26
CA LEU A 43 -0.22 -1.12 -10.49
C LEU A 43 -0.14 -0.68 -9.02
N VAL A 44 0.97 -0.93 -8.32
CA VAL A 44 1.07 -0.65 -6.88
C VAL A 44 1.26 0.84 -6.57
N MET A 45 2.17 1.55 -7.26
CA MET A 45 2.32 3.00 -7.08
C MET A 45 1.01 3.75 -7.38
N PRO A 46 0.28 3.45 -8.49
CA PRO A 46 -1.06 4.02 -8.69
C PRO A 46 -2.05 3.69 -7.59
N PHE A 47 -2.02 2.50 -6.98
CA PHE A 47 -2.86 2.20 -5.83
C PHE A 47 -2.53 3.10 -4.62
N ILE A 48 -1.26 3.21 -4.27
CA ILE A 48 -0.79 4.08 -3.17
C ILE A 48 -1.24 5.54 -3.43
N HIS A 49 -1.07 6.01 -4.66
CA HIS A 49 -1.38 7.39 -5.02
C HIS A 49 -2.88 7.68 -5.18
N MET A 50 -3.58 6.89 -5.99
CA MET A 50 -4.96 7.18 -6.40
C MET A 50 -6.01 6.65 -5.41
N VAL A 51 -5.71 5.52 -4.75
CA VAL A 51 -6.66 4.85 -3.85
C VAL A 51 -6.37 5.21 -2.41
N LEU A 52 -5.13 4.98 -1.93
CA LEU A 52 -4.76 5.34 -0.55
C LEU A 52 -4.54 6.85 -0.38
N GLY A 53 -4.19 7.57 -1.44
CA GLY A 53 -4.06 9.03 -1.42
C GLY A 53 -2.73 9.55 -0.86
N TYR A 54 -1.71 8.71 -0.74
CA TYR A 54 -0.37 9.10 -0.31
C TYR A 54 0.47 9.56 -1.51
N ASP A 55 1.31 10.57 -1.33
CA ASP A 55 2.11 11.12 -2.43
C ASP A 55 3.36 10.27 -2.70
N VAL A 56 3.31 9.47 -3.76
CA VAL A 56 4.43 8.64 -4.23
C VAL A 56 5.61 9.46 -4.77
N PHE A 57 5.45 10.77 -4.96
CA PHE A 57 6.51 11.67 -5.39
C PHE A 57 7.15 12.44 -4.21
N ASP A 58 6.59 12.33 -3.01
CA ASP A 58 7.17 12.85 -1.79
C ASP A 58 7.92 11.72 -1.05
N PRO A 59 9.27 11.69 -1.10
CA PRO A 59 10.06 10.65 -0.43
C PRO A 59 10.03 10.77 1.10
N SER A 60 9.44 11.82 1.67
CA SER A 60 9.17 11.91 3.11
C SER A 60 7.85 11.27 3.51
N GLU A 61 6.97 10.97 2.55
CA GLU A 61 5.67 10.32 2.74
C GLU A 61 5.64 8.88 2.22
N VAL A 62 6.20 8.61 1.05
CA VAL A 62 6.32 7.25 0.49
C VAL A 62 7.78 6.95 0.20
N VAL A 63 8.37 6.08 1.02
CA VAL A 63 9.78 5.69 0.93
C VAL A 63 9.89 4.36 0.16
N PRO A 64 10.42 4.35 -1.08
CA PRO A 64 10.70 3.11 -1.78
C PRO A 64 11.93 2.40 -1.19
N GLU A 65 12.01 1.09 -1.37
CA GLU A 65 13.16 0.27 -0.95
C GLU A 65 13.56 0.47 0.52
N TYR A 66 12.57 0.62 1.40
CA TYR A 66 12.78 0.91 2.82
C TYR A 66 13.58 -0.21 3.50
N THR A 67 14.60 0.19 4.25
CA THR A 67 15.45 -0.71 5.05
C THR A 67 15.36 -0.35 6.53
N CYS A 68 15.37 -1.38 7.37
CA CYS A 68 15.48 -1.23 8.81
C CYS A 68 16.48 -2.29 9.31
N ASP A 69 17.45 -1.89 10.13
CA ASP A 69 18.42 -2.83 10.68
C ASP A 69 17.75 -3.68 11.77
N VAL A 70 17.67 -5.01 11.56
CA VAL A 70 17.07 -5.95 12.52
C VAL A 70 18.07 -7.03 12.90
N GLY A 71 18.68 -6.91 14.08
CA GLY A 71 19.58 -7.92 14.64
C GLY A 71 20.78 -8.21 13.72
N THR A 72 20.94 -9.45 13.28
CA THR A 72 22.04 -9.89 12.39
C THR A 72 21.67 -9.86 10.90
N LYS A 73 20.40 -9.68 10.55
CA LYS A 73 19.96 -9.55 9.15
C LYS A 73 20.06 -8.09 8.71
N LYS A 74 21.00 -7.82 7.80
CA LYS A 74 21.24 -6.48 7.25
C LYS A 74 20.93 -6.45 5.75
N GLY A 75 20.32 -5.36 5.30
CA GLY A 75 20.16 -5.07 3.86
C GLY A 75 18.96 -5.71 3.16
N GLU A 76 18.05 -6.38 3.88
CA GLU A 76 16.75 -6.74 3.30
C GLU A 76 15.92 -5.45 3.08
N LYS A 77 15.15 -5.39 2.00
CA LYS A 77 14.33 -4.23 1.64
C LYS A 77 12.85 -4.61 1.70
N ILE A 78 12.03 -3.67 2.13
CA ILE A 78 10.59 -3.64 1.86
C ILE A 78 10.38 -2.67 0.69
N ASP A 79 9.44 -2.99 -0.21
CA ASP A 79 9.29 -2.22 -1.44
C ASP A 79 8.84 -0.78 -1.21
N TYR A 80 7.87 -0.57 -0.30
CA TYR A 80 7.44 0.76 0.10
C TYR A 80 7.14 0.82 1.60
N ALA A 81 7.50 1.94 2.22
CA ALA A 81 6.99 2.35 3.52
C ALA A 81 6.23 3.66 3.38
N ILE A 82 5.03 3.74 3.97
CA ILE A 82 4.28 4.99 4.11
C ILE A 82 4.63 5.60 5.46
N VAL A 83 4.99 6.87 5.46
CA VAL A 83 5.48 7.64 6.60
C VAL A 83 4.50 8.77 6.91
N LYS A 84 4.18 8.95 8.18
CA LYS A 84 3.42 10.09 8.71
C LYS A 84 4.13 10.62 9.94
N ASP A 85 4.46 11.91 9.94
CA ASP A 85 5.14 12.59 11.05
C ASP A 85 6.43 11.89 11.52
N GLY A 86 7.20 11.35 10.57
CA GLY A 86 8.44 10.61 10.83
C GLY A 86 8.26 9.16 11.31
N ASN A 87 7.01 8.70 11.50
CA ASN A 87 6.68 7.34 11.90
C ASN A 87 6.25 6.50 10.70
N ILE A 88 6.67 5.24 10.66
CA ILE A 88 6.25 4.27 9.66
C ILE A 88 4.82 3.84 9.99
N GLN A 89 3.91 3.96 9.03
CA GLN A 89 2.50 3.65 9.21
C GLN A 89 2.11 2.34 8.54
N ILE A 90 2.55 2.19 7.28
CA ILE A 90 2.21 1.04 6.43
C ILE A 90 3.48 0.53 5.77
N LEU A 91 3.67 -0.79 5.79
CA LEU A 91 4.73 -1.48 5.02
C LEU A 91 4.09 -2.23 3.86
N ILE A 92 4.69 -2.18 2.68
CA ILE A 92 4.13 -2.79 1.46
C ILE A 92 5.21 -3.65 0.79
N GLU A 93 4.91 -4.93 0.62
CA GLU A 93 5.70 -5.91 -0.12
C GLU A 93 4.92 -6.33 -1.38
N THR A 94 5.60 -6.35 -2.51
CA THR A 94 5.01 -6.64 -3.82
C THR A 94 5.53 -7.96 -4.38
N LYS A 95 4.69 -8.64 -5.16
CA LYS A 95 5.05 -9.72 -6.07
C LYS A 95 4.66 -9.36 -7.48
N LYS A 96 5.18 -10.08 -8.48
CA LYS A 96 4.77 -9.86 -9.87
C LYS A 96 3.29 -10.17 -10.03
N VAL A 97 2.56 -9.35 -10.80
CA VAL A 97 1.15 -9.61 -11.11
C VAL A 97 0.96 -11.01 -11.69
N GLY A 98 -0.06 -11.71 -11.20
CA GLY A 98 -0.35 -13.11 -11.52
C GLY A 98 0.37 -14.13 -10.65
N GLU A 99 1.39 -13.75 -9.86
CA GLU A 99 1.99 -14.64 -8.87
C GLU A 99 1.10 -14.77 -7.62
N PRO A 100 1.05 -15.96 -7.00
CA PRO A 100 0.29 -16.17 -5.78
C PRO A 100 0.92 -15.42 -4.59
N LEU A 101 0.07 -14.87 -3.73
CA LEU A 101 0.49 -14.20 -2.50
C LEU A 101 0.63 -15.22 -1.37
N ASN A 102 1.88 -15.58 -1.07
CA ASN A 102 2.24 -16.45 0.03
C ASN A 102 2.99 -15.65 1.11
N ILE A 103 2.39 -15.57 2.29
CA ILE A 103 2.93 -14.82 3.44
C ILE A 103 4.30 -15.35 3.91
N ASN A 104 4.57 -16.64 3.69
CA ASN A 104 5.86 -17.26 3.99
C ASN A 104 7.01 -16.71 3.13
N HIS A 105 6.69 -16.12 1.96
CA HIS A 105 7.66 -15.46 1.08
C HIS A 105 7.77 -13.96 1.34
N ALA A 106 7.07 -13.45 2.36
CA ALA A 106 7.04 -12.04 2.77
C ALA A 106 7.50 -11.89 4.23
N SER A 107 8.46 -12.72 4.65
CA SER A 107 8.98 -12.75 6.02
C SER A 107 9.43 -11.37 6.53
N GLN A 108 9.88 -10.51 5.61
CA GLN A 108 10.32 -9.13 5.85
C GLN A 108 9.22 -8.32 6.55
N LEU A 109 7.95 -8.50 6.16
CA LEU A 109 6.83 -7.80 6.77
C LEU A 109 6.75 -8.10 8.27
N PHE A 110 6.84 -9.36 8.71
CA PHE A 110 6.81 -9.70 10.14
C PHE A 110 7.95 -9.04 10.92
N ARG A 111 9.18 -9.09 10.37
CA ARG A 111 10.34 -8.50 11.06
C ARG A 111 10.20 -6.99 11.18
N TYR A 112 9.83 -6.32 10.09
CA TYR A 112 9.80 -4.86 10.05
C TYR A 112 8.59 -4.32 10.79
N PHE A 113 7.44 -5.00 10.73
CA PHE A 113 6.30 -4.67 11.57
C PHE A 113 6.67 -4.71 13.05
N HIS A 114 7.46 -5.70 13.48
CA HIS A 114 7.85 -5.84 14.89
C HIS A 114 8.77 -4.72 15.41
N VAL A 115 9.63 -4.15 14.56
CA VAL A 115 10.64 -3.18 14.98
C VAL A 115 10.35 -1.74 14.56
N THR A 116 9.28 -1.51 13.81
CA THR A 116 8.84 -0.18 13.38
C THR A 116 7.55 0.22 14.08
N THR A 117 7.08 1.43 13.81
CA THR A 117 5.78 1.94 14.27
C THR A 117 4.61 1.52 13.37
N ALA A 118 4.85 0.65 12.38
CA ALA A 118 3.84 0.24 11.41
C ALA A 118 2.64 -0.41 12.11
N ARG A 119 1.43 -0.02 11.69
CA ARG A 119 0.16 -0.62 12.15
C ARG A 119 -0.47 -1.52 11.12
N ILE A 120 -0.08 -1.35 9.85
CA ILE A 120 -0.58 -2.12 8.72
C ILE A 120 0.61 -2.65 7.91
N SER A 121 0.47 -3.88 7.42
CA SER A 121 1.32 -4.42 6.37
C SER A 121 0.46 -4.87 5.19
N ILE A 122 0.98 -4.70 3.99
CA ILE A 122 0.32 -5.05 2.74
C ILE A 122 1.21 -5.99 1.96
N LEU A 123 0.67 -7.16 1.60
CA LEU A 123 1.27 -8.05 0.60
C LEU A 123 0.39 -8.00 -0.65
N THR A 124 0.97 -7.65 -1.80
CA THR A 124 0.19 -7.44 -3.04
C THR A 124 0.91 -7.95 -4.28
N ASN A 125 0.14 -8.24 -5.34
CA ASN A 125 0.68 -8.45 -6.68
C ASN A 125 0.11 -7.41 -7.67
N GLY A 126 -0.38 -6.28 -7.17
CA GLY A 126 -0.99 -5.22 -7.97
C GLY A 126 -2.43 -5.51 -8.43
N ARG A 127 -2.92 -6.75 -8.29
CA ARG A 127 -4.34 -7.10 -8.49
C ARG A 127 -5.01 -7.42 -7.16
N VAL A 128 -4.41 -8.33 -6.39
CA VAL A 128 -4.90 -8.76 -5.08
C VAL A 128 -4.04 -8.11 -4.01
N TYR A 129 -4.69 -7.58 -2.97
CA TYR A 129 -4.05 -6.95 -1.81
C TYR A 129 -4.52 -7.66 -0.56
N LYS A 130 -3.57 -8.07 0.29
CA LYS A 130 -3.82 -8.65 1.60
C LYS A 130 -3.28 -7.70 2.66
N PHE A 131 -4.15 -7.26 3.57
CA PHE A 131 -3.83 -6.30 4.62
C PHE A 131 -3.76 -7.03 5.97
N PHE A 132 -2.69 -6.77 6.70
CA PHE A 132 -2.37 -7.39 7.99
C PHE A 132 -2.22 -6.31 9.05
N THR A 133 -2.50 -6.67 10.28
CA THR A 133 -2.33 -5.82 11.48
C THR A 133 -1.91 -6.71 12.65
N ASP A 134 -2.05 -6.26 13.88
CA ASP A 134 -1.60 -6.93 15.11
C ASP A 134 -2.73 -7.11 16.14
N LEU A 135 -3.86 -7.71 15.72
CA LEU A 135 -5.02 -7.93 16.60
C LEU A 135 -4.72 -8.98 17.69
N ASP A 136 -3.89 -9.97 17.39
CA ASP A 136 -3.60 -11.06 18.32
C ASP A 136 -2.57 -10.67 19.40
N ALA A 137 -1.54 -9.91 19.04
CA ALA A 137 -0.49 -9.48 19.95
C ALA A 137 0.15 -8.15 19.51
N PRO A 138 0.32 -7.15 20.41
CA PRO A 138 0.87 -5.86 20.05
C PRO A 138 2.24 -5.95 19.36
N ASN A 139 2.41 -5.20 18.28
CA ASN A 139 3.62 -5.13 17.44
C ASN A 139 4.06 -6.50 16.93
N LYS A 140 3.12 -7.42 16.72
CA LYS A 140 3.37 -8.70 16.07
C LYS A 140 2.30 -8.91 15.01
N MET A 141 2.72 -8.79 13.75
CA MET A 141 1.82 -8.96 12.61
C MET A 141 1.13 -10.34 12.65
N ASP A 142 -0.18 -10.34 12.48
CA ASP A 142 -1.00 -11.53 12.36
C ASP A 142 -0.66 -12.31 11.08
N GLU A 143 -0.82 -13.63 11.10
CA GLU A 143 -0.56 -14.48 9.92
C GLU A 143 -1.69 -14.43 8.89
N LYS A 144 -2.88 -14.05 9.32
CA LYS A 144 -4.07 -13.94 8.47
C LYS A 144 -4.37 -12.47 8.18
N PRO A 145 -4.70 -12.12 6.94
CA PRO A 145 -5.12 -10.77 6.65
C PRO A 145 -6.49 -10.49 7.29
N PHE A 146 -6.67 -9.27 7.79
CA PHE A 146 -7.97 -8.80 8.25
C PHE A 146 -8.86 -8.30 7.09
N LEU A 147 -8.23 -7.95 5.96
CA LEU A 147 -8.89 -7.49 4.75
C LEU A 147 -8.18 -8.06 3.52
N GLU A 148 -8.96 -8.54 2.55
CA GLU A 148 -8.48 -8.91 1.21
C GLU A 148 -9.26 -8.13 0.16
N LEU A 149 -8.56 -7.61 -0.85
CA LEU A 149 -9.14 -6.89 -1.98
C LEU A 149 -8.66 -7.51 -3.28
N ASP A 150 -9.55 -8.03 -4.12
CA ASP A 150 -9.28 -8.32 -5.54
C ASP A 150 -9.86 -7.21 -6.41
N LEU A 151 -9.00 -6.45 -7.08
CA LEU A 151 -9.43 -5.35 -7.96
C LEU A 151 -10.31 -5.82 -9.13
N LEU A 152 -10.33 -7.11 -9.47
CA LEU A 152 -11.21 -7.64 -10.51
C LEU A 152 -12.54 -8.20 -9.97
N ALA A 153 -12.67 -8.29 -8.65
CA ALA A 153 -13.84 -8.81 -7.93
C ALA A 153 -13.94 -8.12 -6.55
N ILE A 154 -14.17 -6.81 -6.55
CA ILE A 154 -14.24 -6.01 -5.33
C ILE A 154 -15.51 -6.38 -4.56
N ASP A 155 -15.34 -6.72 -3.28
CA ASP A 155 -16.45 -6.88 -2.33
C ASP A 155 -16.86 -5.49 -1.80
N ASP A 156 -18.15 -5.18 -1.86
CA ASP A 156 -18.68 -3.91 -1.34
C ASP A 156 -18.40 -3.74 0.18
N HIS A 157 -18.26 -4.84 0.92
CA HIS A 157 -17.88 -4.80 2.33
C HIS A 157 -16.41 -4.43 2.56
N ALA A 158 -15.54 -4.62 1.57
CA ALA A 158 -14.13 -4.22 1.65
C ALA A 158 -13.94 -2.70 1.54
N ILE A 159 -14.88 -2.00 0.88
CA ILE A 159 -14.78 -0.57 0.56
C ILE A 159 -14.65 0.30 1.82
N PRO A 160 -15.53 0.18 2.84
CA PRO A 160 -15.41 1.00 4.06
C PRO A 160 -14.11 0.72 4.83
N GLU A 161 -13.67 -0.55 4.89
CA GLU A 161 -12.42 -0.91 5.57
C GLU A 161 -11.20 -0.33 4.84
N LEU A 162 -11.20 -0.37 3.51
CA LEU A 162 -10.14 0.23 2.71
C LEU A 162 -10.11 1.77 2.83
N GLN A 163 -11.27 2.42 2.91
CA GLN A 163 -11.36 3.87 3.09
C GLN A 163 -10.67 4.34 4.38
N LYS A 164 -10.76 3.56 5.47
CA LYS A 164 -10.07 3.86 6.74
C LYS A 164 -8.55 3.90 6.57
N LEU A 165 -8.00 3.19 5.59
CA LEU A 165 -6.56 3.13 5.31
C LEU A 165 -6.06 4.26 4.41
N THR A 166 -6.94 5.15 3.94
CA THR A 166 -6.55 6.28 3.10
C THR A 166 -5.97 7.42 3.94
N LYS A 167 -5.07 8.22 3.37
CA LYS A 167 -4.42 9.36 4.03
C LYS A 167 -5.37 10.29 4.78
N SER A 168 -6.58 10.53 4.24
CA SER A 168 -7.57 11.42 4.87
C SER A 168 -8.29 10.83 6.08
N PHE A 169 -8.23 9.53 6.30
CA PHE A 169 -8.93 8.83 7.39
C PHE A 169 -7.99 8.04 8.30
N PHE A 170 -6.80 7.67 7.84
CA PHE A 170 -5.86 6.88 8.61
C PHE A 170 -5.18 7.78 9.65
N ASP A 171 -5.73 7.74 10.85
CA ASP A 171 -5.14 8.36 12.02
C ASP A 171 -4.73 7.30 13.04
N VAL A 172 -3.46 7.37 13.44
CA VAL A 172 -2.80 6.32 14.23
C VAL A 172 -2.84 6.62 15.72
N ASP A 173 -3.25 7.83 16.06
CA ASP A 173 -3.45 8.32 17.43
C ASP A 173 -4.92 8.20 17.91
N SER A 174 -5.79 7.50 17.16
CA SER A 174 -7.19 7.25 17.53
C SER A 174 -7.42 5.91 18.23
#